data_AF-A0A7U1BF47-F1
#
_entry.id   AF-A0A7U1BF47-F1
#
_cell.length_a   1.000
_cell.length_b   1.000
_cell.length_c   1.000
_cell.angle_alpha   90.00
_cell.angle_beta   90.00
_cell.angle_gamma   90.00
#
_symmetry.space_group_name_H-M   'P 1'
#
loop_
_entity.id
_entity.type
_entity.pdbx_description
1 polymer ?
#
loop_
_entity_poly.entity_id
_entity_poly.type
_entity_poly.pdbx_seq_one_letter_code
_entity_poly.pdbx_strand_id
1 'polypeptide(L)'
;LYNLFFFFMKLGLHLRTKKDFSLLKNIRAFWGVGEIYYKENSCNYMVQSLRDLNIIVNHFERYPFLTKKREDFILFAQIVTLIKENI
;
A
#
# COMPACT_ATOMS: atom_id res chain seq x y z
N LEU A 1 3.10 25.48 6.98
CA LEU A 1 2.41 24.39 7.71
C LEU A 1 2.92 23.09 7.11
N TYR A 2 3.91 22.55 7.79
CA TYR A 2 4.93 21.68 7.24
C TYR A 2 4.45 20.23 7.22
N ASN A 3 4.71 19.56 6.09
CA ASN A 3 4.83 18.12 5.95
C ASN A 3 3.70 17.33 6.62
N LEU A 4 2.53 17.31 5.97
CA LEU A 4 1.64 16.16 6.13
C LEU A 4 2.43 14.96 5.62
N PHE A 5 2.98 14.19 6.57
CA PHE A 5 3.71 12.97 6.35
C PHE A 5 2.81 12.10 5.48
N PHE A 6 3.11 12.04 4.17
CA PHE A 6 2.29 11.27 3.26
C PHE A 6 2.36 9.81 3.69
N PHE A 7 1.27 9.34 4.29
CA PHE A 7 1.16 7.98 4.77
C PHE A 7 0.85 7.08 3.58
N PHE A 8 1.90 6.74 2.83
CA PHE A 8 1.78 5.83 1.71
C PHE A 8 1.94 4.41 2.22
N MET A 9 0.99 3.54 1.88
CA MET A 9 1.30 2.13 1.95
C MET A 9 2.23 1.79 0.78
N LYS A 10 3.53 1.83 1.05
CA LYS A 10 4.49 1.13 0.21
C LYS A 10 4.37 -0.34 0.56
N LEU A 11 3.62 -1.10 -0.23
CA LEU A 11 3.84 -2.55 -0.27
C LEU A 11 5.20 -2.74 -0.94
N GLY A 12 6.25 -2.66 -0.13
CA GLY A 12 7.65 -2.62 -0.54
C GLY A 12 8.13 -3.96 -1.09
N LEU A 13 7.50 -4.43 -2.15
CA LEU A 13 8.06 -5.41 -3.05
C LEU A 13 9.14 -4.69 -3.86
N HIS A 14 10.33 -4.61 -3.27
CA HIS A 14 11.52 -4.16 -3.98
C HIS A 14 11.98 -5.29 -4.88
N LEU A 15 11.49 -5.27 -6.11
CA LEU A 15 11.73 -6.33 -7.06
C LEU A 15 12.79 -5.87 -8.06
N ARG A 16 13.91 -6.60 -8.08
CA ARG A 16 15.14 -6.24 -8.80
C ARG A 16 15.17 -6.80 -10.22
N THR A 17 14.23 -7.66 -10.60
CA THR A 17 14.30 -8.39 -11.86
C THR A 17 13.06 -8.12 -12.72
N LYS A 18 13.24 -8.01 -14.05
CA LYS A 18 12.13 -7.85 -15.02
C LYS A 18 11.04 -8.93 -14.91
N LYS A 19 11.37 -10.12 -14.39
CA LYS A 19 10.40 -11.21 -14.13
C LYS A 19 9.34 -10.83 -13.10
N ASP A 20 9.74 -10.06 -12.10
CA ASP A 20 8.87 -9.69 -10.99
C ASP A 20 7.88 -8.57 -11.36
N PHE A 21 8.14 -7.89 -12.47
CA PHE A 21 7.24 -6.86 -12.98
C PHE A 21 5.86 -7.40 -13.35
N SER A 22 5.80 -8.61 -13.91
CA SER A 22 4.54 -9.28 -14.21
C SER A 22 3.75 -9.55 -12.93
N LEU A 23 4.43 -9.90 -11.84
CA LEU A 23 3.82 -10.08 -10.53
C LEU A 23 3.23 -8.75 -10.00
N LEU A 24 3.96 -7.64 -10.10
CA LEU A 24 3.41 -6.34 -9.68
C LEU A 24 2.20 -5.93 -10.51
N LYS A 25 2.19 -6.21 -11.82
CA LYS A 25 1.01 -6.00 -12.67
C LYS A 25 -0.17 -6.84 -12.21
N ASN A 26 0.06 -8.11 -11.86
CA ASN A 26 -1.00 -9.00 -11.35
C ASN A 26 -1.52 -8.53 -9.99
N ILE A 27 -0.65 -8.06 -9.10
CA ILE A 27 -1.05 -7.47 -7.81
C ILE A 27 -1.90 -6.21 -8.07
N ARG A 28 -1.42 -5.28 -8.90
CA ARG A 28 -2.21 -4.08 -9.27
C ARG A 28 -3.57 -4.47 -9.85
N ALA A 29 -3.62 -5.46 -10.74
CA ALA A 29 -4.85 -5.94 -11.34
C ALA A 29 -5.80 -6.59 -10.33
N PHE A 30 -5.27 -7.34 -9.36
CA PHE A 30 -6.05 -8.00 -8.30
C PHE A 30 -6.73 -6.98 -7.38
N TRP A 31 -6.00 -5.93 -6.97
CA TRP A 31 -6.55 -4.89 -6.09
C TRP A 31 -7.33 -3.82 -6.86
N GLY A 32 -7.08 -3.66 -8.16
CA GLY A 32 -7.70 -2.64 -9.00
C GLY A 32 -7.26 -1.20 -8.70
N VAL A 33 -6.26 -1.02 -7.83
CA VAL A 33 -5.77 0.29 -7.38
C VAL A 33 -4.25 0.34 -7.35
N GLY A 34 -3.71 1.54 -7.10
CA GLY A 34 -2.27 1.77 -6.96
C GLY A 34 -1.54 1.88 -8.29
N GLU A 35 -0.31 2.38 -8.19
CA GLU A 35 0.55 2.67 -9.33
C GLU A 35 1.91 1.99 -9.19
N ILE A 36 2.49 1.64 -10.34
CA ILE A 36 3.83 1.02 -10.42
C ILE A 36 4.83 2.07 -10.86
N TYR A 37 5.76 2.41 -9.98
CA TYR A 37 6.83 3.36 -10.23
C TYR A 37 8.11 2.63 -10.59
N TYR A 38 8.73 3.06 -11.69
CA TYR A 38 10.00 2.51 -12.16
C TYR A 38 11.16 3.36 -11.66
N LYS A 39 12.22 2.69 -11.23
CA LYS A 39 13.56 3.23 -11.03
C LYS A 39 14.53 2.38 -11.84
N GLU A 40 15.72 2.93 -12.12
CA GLU A 40 16.73 2.31 -13.00
C GLU A 40 16.87 0.79 -12.84
N ASN A 41 16.98 0.31 -11.60
CA ASN A 41 17.15 -1.12 -11.29
C ASN A 41 16.04 -1.71 -10.42
N SER A 42 14.87 -1.05 -10.30
CA SER A 42 13.77 -1.58 -9.48
C SER A 42 12.41 -1.06 -9.89
N CYS A 43 11.37 -1.81 -9.56
CA CYS A 43 9.99 -1.35 -9.63
C CYS A 43 9.36 -1.36 -8.24
N ASN A 44 8.48 -0.40 -7.96
CA ASN A 44 7.76 -0.29 -6.69
C ASN A 44 6.27 -0.16 -6.99
N TYR A 45 5.46 -1.02 -6.40
CA TYR A 45 4.01 -0.82 -6.36
C TYR A 45 3.67 0.04 -5.13
N MET A 46 2.88 1.10 -5.33
CA MET A 46 2.49 2.03 -4.27
C MET A 46 1.01 2.38 -4.36
N VAL A 47 0.37 2.49 -3.20
CA VAL A 47 -0.99 2.98 -3.06
C VAL A 47 -0.93 4.23 -2.19
N GLN A 48 -1.42 5.36 -2.72
CA GLN A 48 -1.19 6.68 -2.13
C GLN A 48 -2.46 7.48 -1.85
N SER A 49 -3.55 7.25 -2.59
CA SER A 49 -4.79 7.98 -2.38
C SER A 49 -5.56 7.42 -1.18
N LEU A 50 -6.21 8.28 -0.40
CA LEU A 50 -7.01 7.85 0.75
C LEU A 50 -8.13 6.88 0.35
N ARG A 51 -8.75 7.12 -0.82
CA ARG A 51 -9.76 6.23 -1.39
C ARG A 51 -9.22 4.83 -1.62
N ASP A 52 -8.05 4.73 -2.24
CA ASP A 52 -7.45 3.43 -2.57
C ASP A 52 -6.94 2.73 -1.32
N LEU A 53 -6.34 3.48 -0.38
CA LEU A 53 -5.90 2.94 0.91
C LEU A 53 -7.06 2.29 1.69
N ASN A 54 -8.28 2.83 1.59
CA ASN A 54 -9.45 2.23 2.22
C ASN A 54 -9.77 0.83 1.64
N ILE A 55 -9.58 0.63 0.32
CA ILE A 55 -9.69 -0.70 -0.30
C ILE A 55 -8.61 -1.63 0.26
N ILE A 56 -7.41 -1.07 0.48
CA ILE A 56 -6.31 -1.81 1.07
C ILE A 56 -6.64 -2.32 2.48
N VAL A 57 -7.09 -1.40 3.33
CA VAL A 57 -7.44 -1.68 4.72
C VAL A 57 -8.53 -2.73 4.80
N ASN A 58 -9.63 -2.56 4.06
CA ASN A 58 -10.77 -3.49 4.07
C ASN A 58 -10.34 -4.94 3.73
N HIS A 59 -9.39 -5.12 2.79
CA HIS A 59 -8.89 -6.44 2.45
C HIS A 59 -8.15 -7.08 3.63
N PHE A 60 -7.21 -6.35 4.25
CA PHE A 60 -6.39 -6.89 5.34
C PHE A 60 -7.11 -6.93 6.69
N GLU A 61 -8.25 -6.26 6.85
CA GLU A 61 -9.18 -6.52 7.95
C GLU A 61 -9.88 -7.88 7.78
N ARG A 62 -10.29 -8.21 6.55
CA ARG A 62 -10.92 -9.50 6.23
C ARG A 62 -9.92 -10.66 6.19
N TYR A 63 -8.71 -10.38 5.73
CA TYR A 63 -7.60 -11.33 5.60
C TYR A 63 -6.39 -10.85 6.41
N PRO A 64 -6.45 -10.95 7.75
CA PRO A 64 -5.45 -10.38 8.64
C PRO A 64 -4.08 -11.05 8.48
N PHE A 65 -3.02 -10.24 8.64
CA PHE A 65 -1.67 -10.76 8.73
C PHE A 65 -1.53 -11.69 9.95
N LEU A 66 -0.89 -12.85 9.73
CA LEU A 66 -0.60 -13.81 10.80
C LEU A 66 0.71 -13.52 11.53
N THR A 67 1.49 -12.55 11.05
CA THR A 67 2.81 -12.20 11.58
C THR A 67 2.75 -10.94 12.45
N LYS A 68 3.87 -10.58 13.10
CA LYS A 68 4.00 -9.35 13.89
C LYS A 68 3.67 -8.07 13.11
N LYS A 69 3.72 -8.11 11.77
CA LYS A 69 3.30 -7.02 10.88
C LYS A 69 1.82 -6.63 11.06
N ARG A 70 1.01 -7.48 11.68
CA ARG A 70 -0.38 -7.17 12.02
C ARG A 70 -0.48 -5.94 12.93
N GLU A 71 0.42 -5.80 13.90
CA GLU A 71 0.39 -4.67 14.85
C GLU A 71 0.63 -3.35 14.11
N ASP A 72 1.63 -3.31 13.23
CA ASP A 72 1.90 -2.17 12.36
C ASP A 72 0.70 -1.85 11.44
N PHE A 73 0.05 -2.89 10.91
CA PHE A 73 -1.14 -2.72 10.07
C PHE A 73 -2.34 -2.15 10.83
N ILE A 74 -2.56 -2.57 12.08
CA ILE A 74 -3.65 -2.04 12.91
C ILE A 74 -3.44 -0.54 13.16
N LEU A 75 -2.22 -0.13 13.52
CA LEU A 75 -1.87 1.28 13.67
C LEU A 75 -2.06 2.05 12.36
N PHE A 76 -1.66 1.45 11.24
CA PHE A 76 -1.87 2.02 9.91
C PHE A 76 -3.37 2.24 9.61
N ALA A 77 -4.22 1.24 9.86
CA ALA A 77 -5.65 1.33 9.62
C ALA A 77 -6.30 2.41 10.48
N GLN A 78 -5.91 2.52 11.75
CA GLN A 78 -6.37 3.60 12.64
C GLN A 78 -6.02 4.99 12.10
N ILE A 79 -4.79 5.18 11.61
CA ILE A 79 -4.36 6.45 11.02
C ILE A 79 -5.18 6.78 9.76
N VAL A 80 -5.43 5.81 8.88
CA VAL A 80 -6.27 5.99 7.68
C VAL A 80 -7.69 6.43 8.06
N THR A 81 -8.28 5.82 9.09
CA THR A 81 -9.60 6.19 9.60
C THR A 81 -9.61 7.61 10.16
N LEU A 82 -8.64 7.96 11.01
CA LEU A 82 -8.53 9.30 11.57
C LEU A 82 -8.39 10.37 10.48
N ILE A 83 -7.57 10.12 9.46
CA ILE A 83 -7.42 11.06 8.33
C ILE A 83 -8.75 11.22 7.59
N LYS A 84 -9.49 10.12 7.36
CA LYS A 84 -10.80 10.15 6.70
C LYS A 84 -11.86 10.93 7.48
N GLU A 85 -11.80 10.94 8.81
CA GLU A 85 -12.74 11.67 9.66
C GLU A 85 -12.42 13.18 9.76
N ASN A 86 -11.19 13.58 9.43
CA ASN A 86 -10.71 14.97 9.55
C ASN A 86 -10.52 15.68 8.20
N ILE A 87 -10.94 15.06 7.10
CA ILE A 87 -10.98 15.62 5.72
C ILE A 87 -12.43 15.72 5.28
#